data_AF-A0A9D4L0G1-F1
#
_entry.id   AF-A0A9D4L0G1-F1
#
_cell.length_a   1.000
_cell.length_b   1.000
_cell.length_c   1.000
_cell.angle_alpha   90.00
_cell.angle_beta   90.00
_cell.angle_gamma   90.00
#
_symmetry.space_group_name_H-M   'P 1'
#
loop_
_entity.id
_entity.type
_entity.pdbx_description
1 polymer ?
#
loop_
_entity_poly.entity_id
_entity_poly.type
_entity_poly.pdbx_seq_one_letter_code
_entity_poly.pdbx_strand_id
1 'polypeptide(L)'
;MREVFSKPPLVAYRRDKNLCDTLVHKKTSKATFITHICETNCTCCNKLTTSDIQDTDGKITYSTCKNVTCRTRNVINSIGCNKCECVVYVGETERQIRERMSEHLRDVRLHKEKPITTHFDSSHCDDKMFVSVLETLNIAGRQERVIREALWIKSLIKAPKALKAWGKNLGCLERRVVTKLK
;
A
#
# COMPACT_ATOMS: atom_id res chain seq x y z
N MET A 1 9.13 -18.59 72.49
CA MET A 1 9.24 -18.74 71.03
C MET A 1 10.71 -18.49 70.69
N ARG A 2 11.46 -19.48 70.19
CA ARG A 2 12.92 -19.33 69.93
C ARG A 2 13.12 -18.41 68.73
N GLU A 3 14.06 -17.46 68.83
CA GLU A 3 14.44 -16.60 67.72
C GLU A 3 15.15 -17.43 66.64
N VAL A 4 14.47 -17.67 65.51
CA VAL A 4 14.97 -18.49 64.39
C VAL A 4 15.98 -17.73 63.52
N PHE A 5 16.01 -16.40 63.59
CA PHE A 5 16.89 -15.56 62.78
C PHE A 5 17.65 -14.57 63.66
N SER A 6 18.97 -14.47 63.46
CA SER A 6 19.84 -13.54 64.20
C SER A 6 19.64 -12.07 63.80
N LYS A 7 18.94 -11.80 62.70
CA LYS A 7 18.59 -10.48 62.17
C LYS A 7 17.18 -10.55 61.57
N PRO A 8 16.39 -9.46 61.62
CA PRO A 8 15.06 -9.45 61.02
C PRO A 8 15.17 -9.76 59.51
N PRO A 9 14.29 -10.62 58.97
CA PRO A 9 14.30 -10.94 57.55
C PRO A 9 14.06 -9.67 56.72
N LEU A 10 14.88 -9.46 55.70
CA LEU A 10 14.73 -8.38 54.74
C LEU A 10 13.55 -8.68 53.81
N VAL A 11 12.52 -7.85 53.85
CA VAL A 11 11.42 -7.88 52.88
C VAL A 11 11.81 -7.02 51.68
N ALA A 12 12.04 -7.65 50.54
CA ALA A 12 12.29 -6.96 49.28
C ALA A 12 11.00 -6.94 48.44
N TYR A 13 10.55 -5.74 48.04
CA TYR A 13 9.41 -5.58 47.14
C TYR A 13 9.86 -5.68 45.68
N ARG A 14 9.15 -6.50 44.91
CA ARG A 14 9.37 -6.58 43.46
C ARG A 14 8.74 -5.36 42.79
N ARG A 15 9.52 -4.62 42.00
CA ARG A 15 8.96 -3.56 41.15
C ARG A 15 8.04 -4.13 40.07
N ASP A 16 6.97 -3.42 39.74
CA ASP A 16 6.14 -3.74 38.59
C ASP A 16 6.92 -3.57 37.28
N LYS A 17 6.55 -4.36 36.27
CA LYS A 17 7.17 -4.28 34.94
C LYS A 17 6.75 -2.97 34.28
N ASN A 18 7.72 -2.20 33.81
CA ASN A 18 7.45 -1.02 33.00
C ASN A 18 7.67 -1.32 31.50
N LEU A 19 7.32 -0.35 30.65
CA LEU A 19 7.43 -0.49 29.20
C LEU A 19 8.88 -0.78 28.76
N CYS A 20 9.87 -0.17 29.44
CA CYS A 20 11.29 -0.35 29.17
C CYS A 20 11.72 -1.81 29.37
N ASP A 21 11.26 -2.46 30.45
CA ASP A 21 11.54 -3.88 30.74
C ASP A 21 11.00 -4.82 29.66
N THR A 22 9.95 -4.39 28.95
CA THR A 22 9.32 -5.17 27.87
C THR A 22 9.98 -4.92 26.52
N LEU A 23 10.28 -3.65 26.21
CA LEU A 23 10.76 -3.23 24.89
C LEU A 23 12.25 -3.50 24.69
N VAL A 24 13.08 -3.28 25.71
CA VAL A 24 14.54 -3.36 25.58
C VAL A 24 15.04 -4.80 25.47
N HIS A 25 14.25 -5.78 25.91
CA HIS A 25 14.64 -7.19 25.91
C HIS A 25 14.05 -8.01 24.77
N LYS A 26 13.10 -7.46 24.00
CA LYS A 26 12.62 -8.12 22.79
C LYS A 26 13.60 -7.87 21.65
N LYS A 27 14.30 -8.94 21.24
CA LYS A 27 14.95 -8.96 19.92
C LYS A 27 13.87 -8.71 18.88
N THR A 28 13.84 -7.52 18.28
CA THR A 28 13.17 -7.34 17.00
C THR A 28 13.92 -8.20 16.00
N SER A 29 13.28 -9.25 15.50
CA SER A 29 13.79 -9.95 14.33
C SER A 29 13.99 -8.88 13.26
N LYS A 30 15.24 -8.69 12.79
CA LYS A 30 15.44 -7.99 11.52
C LYS A 30 14.52 -8.70 10.54
N ALA A 31 13.56 -7.98 9.97
CA ALA A 31 12.67 -8.54 8.98
C ALA A 31 13.58 -9.14 7.90
N THR A 32 13.61 -10.47 7.83
CA THR A 32 14.34 -11.15 6.78
C THR A 32 13.75 -10.63 5.49
N PHE A 33 14.57 -10.00 4.64
CA PHE A 33 14.18 -9.74 3.27
C PHE A 33 13.97 -11.12 2.63
N ILE A 34 12.73 -11.61 2.71
CA ILE A 34 12.33 -12.76 1.93
C ILE A 34 12.29 -12.24 0.51
N THR A 35 13.40 -12.43 -0.22
CA THR A 35 13.39 -12.45 -1.68
C THR A 35 12.49 -13.61 -2.07
N HIS A 36 11.19 -13.32 -2.12
CA HIS A 36 10.20 -14.30 -2.53
C HIS A 36 10.51 -14.65 -3.98
N ILE A 37 10.96 -15.89 -4.20
CA ILE A 37 11.13 -16.45 -5.53
C ILE A 37 9.71 -16.71 -6.03
N CYS A 38 9.14 -15.71 -6.70
CA CYS A 38 7.97 -15.90 -7.51
C CYS A 38 8.34 -16.76 -8.72
N GLU A 39 7.41 -17.59 -9.19
CA GLU A 39 7.59 -18.43 -10.38
C GLU A 39 8.13 -17.59 -11.56
N THR A 40 8.98 -18.20 -12.38
CA THR A 40 9.56 -17.58 -13.57
C THR A 40 8.45 -17.03 -14.47
N ASN A 41 8.51 -15.73 -14.79
CA ASN A 41 7.57 -14.97 -15.64
C ASN A 41 6.26 -14.47 -15.00
N CYS A 42 6.22 -14.24 -13.68
CA CYS A 42 5.05 -13.59 -13.08
C CYS A 42 4.83 -12.15 -13.61
N THR A 43 3.73 -11.94 -14.35
CA THR A 43 3.36 -10.63 -14.91
C THR A 43 3.19 -9.55 -13.82
N CYS A 44 2.72 -9.94 -12.64
CA CYS A 44 2.61 -9.03 -11.51
C CYS A 44 3.98 -8.60 -11.00
N CYS A 45 4.95 -9.52 -10.87
CA CYS A 45 6.29 -9.18 -10.37
C CYS A 45 7.04 -8.26 -11.33
N ASN A 46 6.87 -8.43 -12.63
CA ASN A 46 7.50 -7.56 -13.63
C ASN A 46 6.97 -6.11 -13.60
N LYS A 47 5.75 -5.91 -13.09
CA LYS A 47 5.11 -4.60 -12.98
C LYS A 47 5.08 -4.06 -11.55
N LEU A 48 5.52 -4.85 -10.57
CA LEU A 48 5.52 -4.46 -9.16
C LEU A 48 6.79 -3.63 -8.89
N THR A 49 6.58 -2.43 -8.38
CA THR A 49 7.63 -1.45 -8.13
C THR A 49 7.64 -1.07 -6.66
N THR A 50 8.85 -0.97 -6.08
CA THR A 50 9.11 -0.50 -4.71
C THR A 50 9.72 0.89 -4.69
N SER A 51 9.70 1.61 -5.81
CA SER A 51 10.09 3.01 -5.85
C SER A 51 9.04 3.85 -5.15
N ASP A 52 9.46 5.01 -4.67
CA ASP A 52 8.55 5.98 -4.11
C ASP A 52 7.66 6.57 -5.22
N ILE A 53 6.48 7.06 -4.84
CA ILE A 53 5.50 7.64 -5.76
C ILE A 53 5.27 9.11 -5.43
N GLN A 54 4.92 9.91 -6.43
CA GLN A 54 4.66 11.34 -6.23
C GLN A 54 3.15 11.61 -6.16
N ASP A 55 2.77 12.70 -5.48
CA ASP A 55 1.43 13.26 -5.61
C ASP A 55 1.17 13.78 -7.03
N THR A 56 -0.09 14.07 -7.31
CA THR A 56 -0.52 14.54 -8.64
C THR A 56 0.11 15.87 -9.04
N ASP A 57 0.60 16.65 -8.07
CA ASP A 57 1.29 17.92 -8.31
C ASP A 57 2.82 17.76 -8.44
N GLY A 58 3.38 16.56 -8.23
CA GLY A 58 4.82 16.28 -8.27
C GLY A 58 5.62 16.92 -7.13
N LYS A 59 4.94 17.41 -6.08
CA LYS A 59 5.53 18.19 -4.99
C LYS A 59 5.89 17.34 -3.78
N ILE A 60 5.12 16.30 -3.51
CA ILE A 60 5.33 15.41 -2.38
C ILE A 60 5.60 14.00 -2.89
N THR A 61 6.67 13.41 -2.38
CA THR A 61 7.02 12.00 -2.61
C THR A 61 6.61 11.18 -1.39
N TYR A 62 5.93 10.06 -1.64
CA TYR A 62 5.46 9.11 -0.64
C TYR A 62 6.22 7.80 -0.81
N SER A 63 6.81 7.33 0.30
CA SER A 63 7.50 6.06 0.29
C SER A 63 6.52 4.89 0.22
N THR A 64 6.82 3.94 -0.66
CA THR A 64 6.04 2.72 -0.82
C THR A 64 6.56 1.62 0.10
N CYS A 65 5.73 0.60 0.33
CA CYS A 65 6.14 -0.56 1.11
C CYS A 65 7.23 -1.34 0.37
N LYS A 66 8.41 -1.48 0.97
CA LYS A 66 9.57 -2.16 0.36
C LYS A 66 9.51 -3.69 0.47
N ASN A 67 8.93 -4.21 1.54
CA ASN A 67 8.88 -5.65 1.83
C ASN A 67 7.57 -6.28 1.35
N VAL A 68 7.29 -6.16 0.06
CA VAL A 68 6.05 -6.64 -0.55
C VAL A 68 6.33 -7.63 -1.67
N THR A 69 5.42 -8.57 -1.82
CA THR A 69 5.50 -9.63 -2.83
C THR A 69 4.18 -9.67 -3.61
N CYS A 70 4.15 -10.34 -4.75
CA CYS A 70 2.92 -10.49 -5.52
C CYS A 70 1.81 -11.26 -4.76
N ARG A 71 2.17 -11.99 -3.69
CA ARG A 71 1.26 -12.74 -2.83
C ARG A 71 0.79 -11.95 -1.60
N THR A 72 1.29 -10.74 -1.38
CA THR A 72 0.86 -9.90 -0.26
C THR A 72 -0.64 -9.61 -0.39
N ARG A 73 -1.35 -9.71 0.74
CA ARG A 73 -2.79 -9.54 0.89
C ARG A 73 -3.11 -8.36 1.77
N ASN A 74 -4.37 -7.94 1.78
CA ASN A 74 -4.87 -6.88 2.67
C ASN A 74 -4.08 -5.57 2.53
N VAL A 75 -4.03 -5.05 1.29
CA VAL A 75 -3.20 -3.89 0.96
C VAL A 75 -4.01 -2.76 0.34
N ILE A 76 -3.48 -1.54 0.50
CA ILE A 76 -3.80 -0.42 -0.35
C ILE A 76 -2.73 -0.36 -1.44
N ASN A 77 -3.15 -0.48 -2.70
CA ASN A 77 -2.28 -0.42 -3.86
C ASN A 77 -2.50 0.88 -4.65
N SER A 78 -1.52 1.21 -5.47
CA SER A 78 -1.66 2.20 -6.52
C SER A 78 -1.20 1.63 -7.85
N ILE A 79 -1.79 2.15 -8.93
CA ILE A 79 -1.40 1.85 -10.30
C ILE A 79 -1.00 3.17 -10.94
N GLY A 80 0.18 3.18 -11.56
CA GLY A 80 0.70 4.34 -12.26
C GLY A 80 1.14 4.02 -13.67
N CYS A 81 1.49 5.08 -14.40
CA CYS A 81 1.99 5.01 -15.76
C CYS A 81 3.43 5.52 -15.82
N ASN A 82 4.37 4.70 -16.26
CA ASN A 82 5.78 5.06 -16.42
C ASN A 82 6.00 6.17 -17.46
N LYS A 83 5.05 6.37 -18.39
CA LYS A 83 5.16 7.42 -19.42
C LYS A 83 4.61 8.77 -18.96
N CYS A 84 3.54 8.78 -18.16
CA CYS A 84 3.00 10.02 -17.57
C CYS A 84 3.64 10.37 -16.22
N GLU A 85 4.48 9.48 -15.67
CA GLU A 85 5.12 9.59 -14.35
C GLU A 85 4.13 9.92 -13.22
N CYS A 86 2.91 9.40 -13.32
CA CYS A 86 1.82 9.74 -12.41
C CYS A 86 1.04 8.50 -11.96
N VAL A 87 0.40 8.63 -10.80
CA VAL A 87 -0.56 7.65 -10.28
C VAL A 87 -1.91 7.86 -10.97
N VAL A 88 -2.45 6.79 -11.54
CA VAL A 88 -3.73 6.77 -12.29
C VAL A 88 -4.86 6.22 -11.42
N TYR A 89 -4.55 5.32 -10.50
CA TYR A 89 -5.54 4.63 -9.67
C TYR A 89 -4.99 4.31 -8.29
N VAL A 90 -5.86 4.36 -7.29
CA VAL A 90 -5.61 3.88 -5.92
C VAL A 90 -6.78 2.98 -5.56
N GLY A 91 -6.48 1.82 -4.98
CA GLY A 91 -7.50 0.84 -4.61
C GLY A 91 -7.10 -0.03 -3.43
N GLU A 92 -8.10 -0.58 -2.76
CA GLU A 92 -7.91 -1.60 -1.73
C GLU A 92 -8.06 -3.02 -2.30
N THR A 93 -7.38 -3.98 -1.68
CA THR A 93 -7.67 -5.38 -1.92
C THR A 93 -7.41 -6.22 -0.67
N GLU A 94 -8.38 -7.06 -0.32
CA GLU A 94 -8.19 -8.15 0.65
C GLU A 94 -7.40 -9.32 0.06
N ARG A 95 -7.57 -9.52 -1.25
CA ARG A 95 -6.96 -10.62 -2.00
C ARG A 95 -5.48 -10.36 -2.28
N GLN A 96 -4.82 -11.31 -2.93
CA GLN A 96 -3.42 -11.14 -3.31
C GLN A 96 -3.29 -10.05 -4.37
N ILE A 97 -2.22 -9.24 -4.30
CA ILE A 97 -1.93 -8.20 -5.29
C ILE A 97 -1.92 -8.78 -6.71
N ARG A 98 -1.36 -9.98 -6.91
CA ARG A 98 -1.31 -10.63 -8.22
C ARG A 98 -2.69 -10.86 -8.84
N GLU A 99 -3.69 -11.18 -8.01
CA GLU A 99 -5.06 -11.42 -8.48
C GLU A 99 -5.68 -10.10 -8.91
N ARG A 100 -5.56 -9.07 -8.06
CA ARG A 100 -6.07 -7.73 -8.37
C ARG A 100 -5.41 -7.13 -9.61
N MET A 101 -4.10 -7.31 -9.76
CA MET A 101 -3.36 -6.83 -10.93
C MET A 101 -3.79 -7.56 -12.22
N SER A 102 -4.01 -8.88 -12.14
CA SER A 102 -4.47 -9.66 -13.28
C SER A 102 -5.87 -9.21 -13.75
N GLU A 103 -6.74 -8.83 -12.82
CA GLU A 103 -8.05 -8.24 -13.15
C GLU A 103 -7.91 -6.91 -13.89
N HIS A 104 -7.07 -6.01 -13.40
CA HIS A 104 -6.83 -4.73 -14.06
C HIS A 104 -6.24 -4.91 -15.46
N LEU A 105 -5.24 -5.79 -15.62
CA LEU A 105 -4.67 -6.13 -16.93
C LEU A 105 -5.72 -6.70 -17.87
N ARG A 106 -6.56 -7.62 -17.39
CA ARG A 106 -7.66 -8.19 -18.17
C ARG A 106 -8.67 -7.12 -18.58
N ASP A 107 -9.02 -6.22 -17.67
CA ASP A 107 -9.98 -5.15 -17.95
C ASP A 107 -9.45 -4.20 -19.02
N VAL A 108 -8.16 -3.84 -18.98
CA VAL A 108 -7.48 -3.03 -20.02
C VAL A 108 -7.50 -3.75 -21.36
N ARG A 109 -7.08 -5.02 -21.41
CA ARG A 109 -7.06 -5.80 -22.67
C ARG A 109 -8.44 -5.98 -23.27
N LEU A 110 -9.48 -6.07 -22.44
CA LEU A 110 -10.87 -6.20 -22.87
C LEU A 110 -11.56 -4.85 -23.09
N HIS A 111 -10.85 -3.72 -22.96
CA HIS A 111 -11.37 -2.36 -23.17
C HIS A 111 -12.69 -2.12 -22.40
N LYS A 112 -12.79 -2.65 -21.18
CA LYS A 112 -14.00 -2.46 -20.37
C LYS A 112 -14.15 -0.99 -20.04
N GLU A 113 -15.36 -0.48 -19.85
CA GLU A 113 -15.58 0.91 -19.43
C GLU A 113 -15.20 1.13 -17.96
N LYS A 114 -13.90 1.23 -17.69
CA LYS A 114 -13.34 1.54 -16.38
C LYS A 114 -12.37 2.71 -16.53
N PRO A 115 -12.22 3.55 -15.52
CA PRO A 115 -11.33 4.70 -15.67
C PRO A 115 -9.86 4.35 -15.93
N ILE A 116 -9.38 3.24 -15.36
CA ILE A 116 -8.04 2.74 -15.60
C ILE A 116 -7.85 2.38 -17.08
N THR A 117 -8.82 1.72 -17.68
CA THR A 117 -8.78 1.30 -19.08
C THR A 117 -8.91 2.53 -19.98
N THR A 118 -9.76 3.50 -19.64
CA THR A 118 -9.83 4.77 -20.38
C THR A 118 -8.46 5.44 -20.50
N HIS A 119 -7.63 5.41 -19.45
CA HIS A 119 -6.27 5.95 -19.52
C HIS A 119 -5.36 5.15 -20.47
N PHE A 120 -5.33 3.82 -20.33
CA PHE A 120 -4.43 2.98 -21.12
C PHE A 120 -4.93 2.83 -22.57
N ASP A 121 -6.22 2.65 -22.82
CA ASP A 121 -6.78 2.54 -24.17
C ASP A 121 -6.60 3.81 -25.00
N SER A 122 -6.73 4.99 -24.38
CA SER A 122 -6.66 6.28 -25.09
C SER A 122 -5.25 6.83 -25.25
N SER A 123 -4.36 6.56 -24.29
CA SER A 123 -3.08 7.26 -24.20
C SER A 123 -1.88 6.31 -24.27
N HIS A 124 -1.93 5.12 -23.65
CA HIS A 124 -0.73 4.28 -23.43
C HIS A 124 -1.01 2.77 -23.31
N CYS A 125 -0.18 1.90 -23.88
CA CYS A 125 -0.33 0.45 -23.66
C CYS A 125 -0.11 0.02 -22.20
N ASP A 126 -0.64 -1.17 -21.85
CA ASP A 126 -0.48 -1.80 -20.54
C ASP A 126 0.98 -2.09 -20.17
N ASP A 127 1.91 -2.10 -21.13
CA ASP A 127 3.35 -2.21 -20.88
C ASP A 127 3.92 -1.09 -20.01
N LYS A 128 3.34 0.11 -20.07
CA LYS A 128 3.77 1.25 -19.25
C LYS A 128 3.13 1.26 -17.86
N MET A 129 2.24 0.32 -17.56
CA MET A 129 1.61 0.19 -16.25
C MET A 129 2.58 -0.39 -15.21
N PHE A 130 2.66 0.27 -14.06
CA PHE A 130 3.32 -0.26 -12.86
C PHE A 130 2.36 -0.27 -11.67
N VAL A 131 2.63 -1.12 -10.69
CA VAL A 131 1.88 -1.24 -9.44
C VAL A 131 2.82 -0.99 -8.28
N SER A 132 2.36 -0.25 -7.29
CA SER A 132 3.07 -0.12 -6.02
C SER A 132 2.13 -0.39 -4.85
N VAL A 133 2.71 -0.79 -3.72
CA VAL A 133 1.96 -0.98 -2.47
C VAL A 133 2.18 0.23 -1.58
N LEU A 134 1.10 0.95 -1.29
CA LEU A 134 1.14 2.12 -0.43
C LEU A 134 1.17 1.70 1.03
N GLU A 135 0.37 0.69 1.37
CA GLU A 135 0.22 0.26 2.75
C GLU A 135 -0.23 -1.20 2.83
N THR A 136 0.33 -1.94 3.79
CA THR A 136 -0.12 -3.27 4.19
C THR A 136 -0.86 -3.18 5.52
N LEU A 137 -2.06 -3.72 5.60
CA LEU A 137 -2.87 -3.67 6.81
C LEU A 137 -2.82 -5.02 7.52
N ASN A 138 -2.59 -4.99 8.83
CA ASN A 138 -2.60 -6.20 9.68
C ASN A 138 -3.97 -6.46 10.33
N ILE A 139 -4.96 -5.61 10.04
CA ILE A 139 -6.28 -5.63 10.66
C ILE A 139 -7.28 -6.27 9.69
N ALA A 140 -8.15 -7.16 10.17
CA ALA A 140 -9.10 -7.91 9.36
C ALA A 140 -10.38 -7.13 8.95
N GLY A 141 -10.39 -5.80 9.02
CA GLY A 141 -11.58 -4.98 8.80
C GLY A 141 -11.68 -4.35 7.41
N ARG A 142 -12.74 -4.66 6.65
CA ARG A 142 -13.02 -3.99 5.37
C ARG A 142 -13.21 -2.49 5.53
N GLN A 143 -13.90 -2.05 6.59
CA GLN A 143 -14.15 -0.63 6.84
C GLN A 143 -12.84 0.16 6.98
N GLU A 144 -11.87 -0.40 7.70
CA GLU A 144 -10.56 0.22 7.84
C GLU A 144 -9.86 0.35 6.49
N ARG A 145 -9.86 -0.71 5.66
CA ARG A 145 -9.31 -0.64 4.30
C ARG A 145 -9.91 0.49 3.48
N VAL A 146 -11.24 0.63 3.51
CA VAL A 146 -11.96 1.67 2.75
C VAL A 146 -11.61 3.08 3.26
N ILE A 147 -11.48 3.25 4.58
CA ILE A 147 -11.06 4.53 5.18
C ILE A 147 -9.63 4.85 4.76
N ARG A 148 -8.70 3.88 4.86
CA ARG A 148 -7.29 4.04 4.47
C ARG A 148 -7.15 4.34 2.98
N GLU A 149 -7.90 3.65 2.12
CA GLU A 149 -7.99 3.96 0.68
C GLU A 149 -8.40 5.43 0.47
N ALA A 150 -9.48 5.88 1.12
CA ALA A 150 -9.96 7.26 1.00
C ALA A 150 -8.92 8.30 1.47
N LEU A 151 -8.15 7.99 2.53
CA LEU A 151 -7.06 8.83 3.00
C LEU A 151 -5.91 8.90 2.00
N TRP A 152 -5.53 7.77 1.39
CA TRP A 152 -4.50 7.73 0.36
C TRP A 152 -4.91 8.49 -0.89
N ILE A 153 -6.16 8.33 -1.33
CA ILE A 153 -6.77 9.14 -2.39
C ILE A 153 -6.63 10.62 -2.04
N LYS A 154 -7.05 11.05 -0.85
CA LYS A 154 -6.97 12.46 -0.42
C LYS A 154 -5.53 12.99 -0.39
N SER A 155 -4.57 12.17 0.04
CA SER A 155 -3.16 12.54 0.14
C SER A 155 -2.49 12.68 -1.23
N LEU A 156 -2.64 11.67 -2.09
CA LEU A 156 -2.02 11.62 -3.42
C LEU A 156 -2.72 12.51 -4.44
N ILE A 157 -4.02 12.71 -4.25
CA ILE A 157 -4.89 13.53 -5.08
C ILE A 157 -5.33 14.70 -4.21
N LYS A 158 -4.42 15.66 -4.03
CA LYS A 158 -4.80 16.98 -3.54
C LYS A 158 -5.69 17.60 -4.60
N ALA A 159 -6.99 17.41 -4.46
CA ALA A 159 -7.97 17.84 -5.44
C ALA A 159 -7.76 19.32 -5.77
N PRO A 160 -7.54 19.70 -7.02
CA PRO A 160 -7.54 21.11 -7.34
C PRO A 160 -8.92 21.39 -7.89
N LYS A 161 -9.83 21.82 -7.01
CA LYS A 161 -11.17 22.37 -7.31
C LYS A 161 -11.97 21.68 -8.45
N ALA A 162 -11.77 20.38 -8.70
CA ALA A 162 -12.35 19.66 -9.84
C ALA A 162 -13.13 18.43 -9.41
N LEU A 163 -13.71 18.44 -8.21
CA LEU A 163 -14.70 17.46 -7.77
C LEU A 163 -16.07 17.63 -8.49
N LYS A 164 -16.09 18.39 -9.61
CA LYS A 164 -17.25 18.60 -10.48
C LYS A 164 -16.83 18.45 -11.94
N ALA A 165 -16.75 17.23 -12.44
CA ALA A 165 -17.04 16.89 -13.84
C ALA A 165 -16.90 15.38 -14.04
N TRP A 166 -18.01 14.67 -13.94
CA TRP A 166 -18.14 13.41 -14.65
C TRP A 166 -18.29 13.73 -16.14
N GLY A 167 -17.47 13.10 -16.97
CA GLY A 167 -17.59 13.16 -18.43
C GLY A 167 -16.76 14.27 -19.08
N LYS A 168 -15.55 13.93 -19.53
CA LYS A 168 -15.07 14.14 -20.90
C LYS A 168 -13.62 13.67 -21.02
N ASN A 169 -13.35 13.04 -22.16
CA ASN A 169 -12.03 12.64 -22.63
C ASN A 169 -11.00 13.75 -22.41
N LEU A 170 -9.99 13.47 -21.60
CA LEU A 170 -8.78 14.28 -21.52
C LEU A 170 -7.60 13.30 -21.56
N GLY A 171 -6.98 13.22 -22.74
CA GLY A 171 -5.70 12.56 -22.92
C GLY A 171 -4.65 13.21 -22.01
N CYS A 172 -3.56 12.47 -21.76
CA CYS A 172 -2.50 12.70 -20.77
C CYS A 172 -1.77 14.09 -20.80
N LEU A 173 -2.31 15.15 -21.42
CA LEU A 173 -1.67 16.48 -21.47
C LEU A 173 -2.35 17.60 -20.68
N GLU A 174 -3.53 17.39 -20.10
CA GLU A 174 -4.10 18.36 -19.14
C GLU A 174 -4.60 17.66 -17.88
N ARG A 175 -3.70 17.55 -16.89
CA ARG A 175 -3.96 17.38 -15.45
C ARG A 175 -5.11 16.44 -15.04
N ARG A 176 -4.69 15.37 -14.34
CA ARG A 176 -5.44 14.61 -13.32
C ARG A 176 -6.50 13.67 -13.89
N VAL A 177 -6.17 12.38 -13.87
CA VAL A 177 -7.21 11.35 -13.76
C VAL A 177 -6.81 10.43 -12.62
N VAL A 178 -7.55 10.52 -11.51
CA VAL A 178 -7.64 9.43 -10.53
C VAL A 178 -9.11 9.23 -10.19
N THR A 179 -9.52 7.98 -10.18
CA THR A 179 -10.92 7.58 -10.20
C THR A 179 -11.14 6.37 -9.29
N LYS A 180 -12.31 6.35 -8.66
CA LYS A 180 -12.73 5.32 -7.71
C LYS A 180 -13.54 4.25 -8.46
N LEU A 181 -13.12 2.99 -8.39
CA LEU A 181 -13.92 1.86 -8.88
C LEU A 181 -14.92 1.48 -7.78
N LYS A 182 -16.20 1.41 -8.15
CA LYS A 182 -17.27 0.82 -7.32
C LYS A 182 -17.24 -0.70 -7.41
#